data_AF-A0AAU9PRE8-F1
#
_entry.id   AF-A0AAU9PRE8-F1
#
_cell.length_a   1.000
_cell.length_b   1.000
_cell.length_c   1.000
_cell.angle_alpha   90.00
_cell.angle_beta   90.00
_cell.angle_gamma   90.00
#
_symmetry.space_group_name_H-M   'P 1'
#
loop_
_entity.id
_entity.type
_entity.pdbx_description
1 polymer ?
#
loop_
_entity_poly.entity_id
_entity_poly.type
_entity_poly.pdbx_seq_one_letter_code
_entity_poly.pdbx_strand_id
1 'polypeptide(L)'
;MNKEKKESKSTISIPMVKTHENEVNEMERIISCVDHYETLGLTRYDKNDAILLKKEYKKKAMLVHPDKNMGNPLASESFKKVQFAYEILSDSIKKRDYDDHLRNQDSKTLFHKSASSSRQATSDYFSDESRRIHCTKCDLMHIWDCSQYHQAKDGDGWV
;
A
#
# COMPACT_ATOMS: atom_id res chain seq x y z
N MET A 1 -57.72 -30.61 -31.60
CA MET A 1 -56.96 -30.69 -32.86
C MET A 1 -56.05 -29.46 -32.91
N ASN A 2 -54.73 -29.68 -32.89
CA ASN A 2 -53.63 -28.89 -33.48
C ASN A 2 -53.70 -27.35 -33.47
N LYS A 3 -52.71 -26.70 -32.82
CA LYS A 3 -51.56 -25.96 -33.44
C LYS A 3 -52.04 -24.69 -34.17
N GLU A 4 -51.46 -23.50 -34.00
CA GLU A 4 -50.05 -23.18 -34.15
C GLU A 4 -49.85 -21.69 -33.84
N LYS A 5 -48.66 -21.37 -33.33
CA LYS A 5 -47.92 -20.10 -33.28
C LYS A 5 -48.50 -18.88 -34.03
N LYS A 6 -48.28 -17.70 -33.44
CA LYS A 6 -47.32 -16.71 -33.99
C LYS A 6 -46.93 -15.64 -32.97
N GLU A 7 -45.63 -15.64 -32.67
CA GLU A 7 -44.85 -14.49 -32.19
C GLU A 7 -45.16 -13.22 -33.00
N SER A 8 -45.09 -12.04 -32.38
CA SER A 8 -43.96 -11.12 -32.62
C SER A 8 -44.09 -9.75 -31.93
N LYS A 9 -43.03 -9.45 -31.16
CA LYS A 9 -42.22 -8.20 -31.12
C LYS A 9 -42.95 -6.91 -30.79
N SER A 10 -42.52 -6.19 -29.77
CA SER A 10 -41.49 -5.12 -29.87
C SER A 10 -41.88 -4.13 -28.73
N THR A 11 -41.07 -3.42 -27.98
CA THR A 11 -39.68 -2.97 -28.00
C THR A 11 -39.41 -2.50 -26.56
N ILE A 12 -38.35 -2.97 -25.91
CA ILE A 12 -37.83 -2.31 -24.71
C ILE A 12 -36.48 -1.73 -25.10
N SER A 13 -36.51 -0.48 -25.55
CA SER A 13 -35.33 0.33 -25.77
C SER A 13 -34.89 0.87 -24.42
N ILE A 14 -33.89 0.24 -23.81
CA ILE A 14 -33.13 0.84 -22.71
C ILE A 14 -31.70 1.02 -23.22
N PRO A 15 -31.19 2.26 -23.37
CA PRO A 15 -29.78 2.46 -23.60
C PRO A 15 -29.04 2.30 -22.26
N MET A 16 -28.58 1.08 -21.97
CA MET A 16 -27.77 0.74 -20.79
C MET A 16 -26.35 0.31 -21.21
N VAL A 17 -25.52 1.28 -21.63
CA VAL A 17 -24.11 1.03 -22.01
C VAL A 17 -23.17 1.75 -21.03
N LYS A 18 -23.47 1.75 -19.72
CA LYS A 18 -22.60 2.37 -18.68
C LYS A 18 -22.23 1.42 -17.54
N THR A 19 -22.64 0.16 -17.57
CA THR A 19 -22.37 -0.81 -16.48
C THR A 19 -21.19 -1.72 -16.79
N HIS A 20 -21.02 -2.12 -18.05
CA HIS A 20 -20.00 -3.11 -18.44
C HIS A 20 -18.56 -2.58 -18.35
N GLU A 21 -18.32 -1.32 -18.71
CA GLU A 21 -16.97 -0.71 -18.66
C GLU A 21 -16.50 -0.49 -17.22
N ASN A 22 -17.41 -0.07 -16.34
CA ASN A 22 -17.12 0.12 -14.92
C ASN A 22 -16.79 -1.20 -14.22
N GLU A 23 -17.46 -2.30 -14.60
CA GLU A 23 -17.20 -3.64 -14.05
C GLU A 23 -15.84 -4.19 -14.48
N VAL A 24 -15.46 -4.02 -15.76
CA VAL A 24 -14.13 -4.45 -16.24
C VAL A 24 -13.00 -3.64 -15.59
N ASN A 25 -13.16 -2.31 -15.51
CA ASN A 25 -12.17 -1.45 -14.85
C ASN A 25 -12.02 -1.78 -13.36
N GLU A 26 -13.12 -2.17 -12.71
CA GLU A 26 -13.11 -2.65 -11.33
C GLU A 26 -12.31 -3.94 -11.17
N MET A 27 -12.51 -4.92 -12.05
CA MET A 27 -11.77 -6.19 -12.03
C MET A 27 -10.27 -5.96 -12.22
N GLU A 28 -9.89 -5.14 -13.19
CA GLU A 28 -8.49 -4.78 -13.45
C GLU A 28 -7.84 -4.14 -12.23
N ARG A 29 -8.54 -3.20 -11.58
CA ARG A 29 -8.05 -2.58 -10.34
C ARG A 29 -7.83 -3.62 -9.24
N ILE A 30 -8.81 -4.49 -8.99
CA ILE A 30 -8.69 -5.55 -7.97
C ILE A 30 -7.49 -6.46 -8.26
N ILE A 31 -7.26 -6.79 -9.53
CA ILE A 31 -6.10 -7.60 -9.95
C ILE A 31 -4.79 -6.84 -9.77
N SER A 32 -4.76 -5.52 -9.96
CA SER A 32 -3.55 -4.73 -9.73
C SER A 32 -3.28 -4.43 -8.25
N CYS A 33 -4.29 -4.47 -7.37
CA CYS A 33 -4.11 -4.17 -5.96
C CYS A 33 -3.23 -5.23 -5.28
N VAL A 34 -2.24 -4.73 -4.52
CA VAL A 34 -1.32 -5.53 -3.71
C VAL A 34 -1.91 -5.78 -2.33
N ASP A 35 -2.58 -4.77 -1.75
CA ASP A 35 -3.10 -4.82 -0.39
C ASP A 35 -4.50 -5.44 -0.31
N HIS A 36 -4.71 -6.31 0.68
CA HIS A 36 -6.03 -6.94 0.92
C HIS A 36 -7.11 -5.92 1.32
N TYR A 37 -6.75 -4.88 2.07
CA TYR A 37 -7.69 -3.81 2.41
C TYR A 37 -8.16 -3.07 1.14
N GLU A 38 -7.23 -2.75 0.25
CA GLU A 38 -7.52 -2.01 -0.98
C GLU A 38 -8.35 -2.84 -1.98
N THR A 39 -8.10 -4.15 -2.07
CA THR A 39 -8.93 -5.05 -2.91
C THR A 39 -10.41 -5.02 -2.53
N LEU A 40 -10.74 -4.78 -1.25
CA LEU A 40 -12.12 -4.64 -0.77
C LEU A 40 -12.60 -3.18 -0.80
N GLY A 41 -11.73 -2.22 -1.11
CA GLY A 41 -12.02 -0.79 -1.08
C GLY A 41 -12.05 -0.21 0.34
N LEU A 42 -11.32 -0.83 1.27
CA LEU A 42 -11.19 -0.40 2.66
C LEU A 42 -9.82 0.23 2.88
N THR A 43 -9.73 1.20 3.78
CA THR A 43 -8.41 1.73 4.19
C THR A 43 -7.90 0.95 5.39
N ARG A 44 -6.57 0.80 5.50
CA ARG A 44 -5.93 0.10 6.63
C ARG A 44 -6.12 0.79 7.99
N TYR A 45 -6.37 2.11 7.98
CA TYR A 45 -6.45 2.94 9.18
C TYR A 45 -7.89 3.16 9.68
N ASP A 46 -8.89 2.88 8.84
CA ASP A 46 -10.28 2.95 9.26
C ASP A 46 -10.64 1.82 10.23
N LYS A 47 -11.65 2.08 11.07
CA LYS A 47 -12.25 1.07 11.94
C LYS A 47 -13.01 0.05 11.08
N ASN A 48 -12.27 -0.92 10.57
CA ASN A 48 -12.82 -2.00 9.76
C ASN A 48 -13.50 -3.03 10.66
N ASP A 49 -14.76 -2.76 10.99
CA ASP A 49 -15.62 -3.70 11.69
C ASP A 49 -15.94 -4.91 10.79
N ALA A 50 -16.06 -6.11 11.38
CA ALA A 50 -16.38 -7.34 10.65
C ALA A 50 -17.68 -7.23 9.83
N ILE A 51 -18.63 -6.41 10.29
CA ILE A 51 -19.89 -6.11 9.59
C ILE A 51 -19.64 -5.34 8.29
N LEU A 52 -18.77 -4.32 8.33
CA LEU A 52 -18.39 -3.53 7.15
C LEU A 52 -17.61 -4.39 6.16
N LEU A 53 -16.66 -5.19 6.66
CA LEU A 53 -15.89 -6.13 5.84
C LEU A 53 -16.79 -7.09 5.06
N LYS A 54 -17.76 -7.71 5.74
CA LYS A 54 -18.73 -8.62 5.10
C LYS A 54 -19.62 -7.90 4.08
N LYS A 55 -20.01 -6.65 4.37
CA LYS A 55 -20.82 -5.83 3.47
C LYS A 55 -20.07 -5.49 2.19
N GLU A 56 -18.82 -5.03 2.30
CA GLU A 56 -18.00 -4.70 1.13
C GLU A 56 -17.60 -5.94 0.34
N TYR A 57 -17.23 -7.03 1.02
CA TYR A 57 -17.00 -8.32 0.36
C TYR A 57 -18.18 -8.74 -0.50
N LYS A 58 -19.41 -8.71 0.04
CA LYS A 58 -20.61 -9.10 -0.71
C LYS A 58 -20.81 -8.22 -1.94
N LYS A 59 -20.60 -6.90 -1.82
CA LYS A 59 -20.71 -5.98 -2.96
C LYS A 59 -19.68 -6.29 -4.04
N LYS A 60 -18.40 -6.41 -3.66
CA LYS A 60 -17.31 -6.70 -4.60
C LYS A 60 -17.49 -8.06 -5.27
N ALA A 61 -17.81 -9.10 -4.50
CA ALA A 61 -18.06 -10.44 -5.02
C ALA A 61 -19.19 -10.48 -6.06
N MET A 62 -20.25 -9.70 -5.88
CA MET A 62 -21.33 -9.61 -6.87
C MET A 62 -20.93 -8.87 -8.14
N LEU A 63 -20.03 -7.87 -8.04
CA LEU A 63 -19.52 -7.14 -9.19
C LEU A 63 -18.61 -8.02 -10.06
N VAL A 64 -17.73 -8.80 -9.42
CA VAL A 64 -16.75 -9.64 -10.12
C VAL A 64 -17.18 -11.09 -10.31
N HIS A 65 -18.46 -11.41 -10.07
CA HIS A 65 -18.93 -12.79 -10.11
C HIS A 65 -18.79 -13.39 -11.53
N PRO A 66 -18.25 -14.61 -11.69
CA PRO A 66 -18.01 -15.20 -13.02
C PRO A 66 -19.31 -15.49 -13.80
N ASP A 67 -20.43 -15.74 -13.12
CA ASP A 67 -21.75 -15.94 -13.76
C ASP A 67 -22.33 -14.66 -14.38
N LYS A 68 -22.07 -13.50 -13.77
CA LYS A 68 -22.50 -12.21 -14.34
C LYS A 68 -21.57 -11.76 -15.47
N ASN A 69 -20.31 -12.15 -15.38
CA ASN A 69 -19.24 -11.72 -16.28
C ASN A 69 -18.74 -12.88 -17.15
N MET A 70 -19.69 -13.66 -17.68
CA MET A 70 -19.38 -14.81 -18.53
C MET A 70 -18.57 -14.36 -19.75
N GLY A 71 -17.43 -15.00 -19.98
CA GLY A 71 -16.53 -14.69 -21.09
C GLY A 71 -15.40 -13.72 -20.75
N ASN A 72 -15.35 -13.14 -19.54
CA ASN A 72 -14.21 -12.34 -19.09
C ASN A 72 -13.28 -13.17 -18.17
N PRO A 73 -12.01 -13.43 -18.56
CA PRO A 73 -11.07 -14.15 -17.71
C PRO A 73 -10.73 -13.38 -16.41
N LEU A 74 -10.80 -12.04 -16.44
CA LEU A 74 -10.50 -11.18 -15.29
C LEU A 74 -11.50 -11.39 -14.15
N ALA A 75 -12.75 -11.78 -14.43
CA ALA A 75 -13.77 -12.00 -13.41
C ALA A 75 -13.36 -13.15 -12.46
N SER A 76 -12.84 -14.25 -12.99
CA SER A 76 -12.40 -15.37 -12.15
C SER A 76 -11.22 -15.00 -11.27
N GLU A 77 -10.25 -14.26 -11.81
CA GLU A 77 -9.04 -13.86 -11.08
C GLU A 77 -9.34 -12.82 -9.99
N SER A 78 -10.09 -11.77 -10.34
CA SER A 78 -10.52 -10.74 -9.39
C SER A 78 -11.42 -11.34 -8.29
N PHE A 79 -12.32 -12.28 -8.61
CA PHE A 79 -13.12 -12.98 -7.61
C PHE A 79 -12.25 -13.76 -6.61
N LYS A 80 -11.25 -14.50 -7.10
CA LYS A 80 -10.30 -15.22 -6.22
C LYS A 80 -9.56 -14.26 -5.30
N LYS A 81 -9.10 -13.10 -5.80
CA LYS A 81 -8.46 -12.08 -4.97
C LYS A 81 -9.38 -11.53 -3.88
N VAL A 82 -10.62 -11.17 -4.24
CA VAL A 82 -11.62 -10.67 -3.28
C VAL A 82 -11.91 -11.71 -2.20
N GLN A 83 -12.03 -12.98 -2.58
CA GLN A 83 -12.24 -14.09 -1.65
C GLN A 83 -11.06 -14.27 -0.69
N PHE A 84 -9.83 -14.27 -1.22
CA PHE A 84 -8.62 -14.41 -0.42
C PHE A 84 -8.43 -13.25 0.57
N ALA A 85 -8.67 -12.01 0.12
CA ALA A 85 -8.62 -10.83 0.97
C ALA A 85 -9.63 -10.93 2.13
N TYR A 86 -10.86 -11.37 1.85
CA TYR A 86 -11.85 -11.57 2.91
C TYR A 86 -11.45 -12.69 3.87
N GLU A 87 -10.88 -13.79 3.39
CA GLU A 87 -10.44 -14.90 4.24
C GLU A 87 -9.39 -14.45 5.26
N ILE A 88 -8.42 -13.65 4.84
CA ILE A 88 -7.37 -13.13 5.73
C ILE A 88 -7.93 -12.10 6.71
N LEU A 89 -8.74 -11.16 6.21
CA LEU A 89 -9.23 -10.04 7.02
C LEU A 89 -10.39 -10.41 7.96
N SER A 90 -11.12 -11.49 7.67
CA SER A 90 -12.25 -11.94 8.49
C SER A 90 -11.83 -12.70 9.75
N ASP A 91 -10.69 -13.42 9.70
CA ASP A 91 -10.13 -14.10 10.86
C ASP A 91 -9.20 -13.17 11.62
N SER A 92 -9.50 -12.93 12.89
CA SER A 92 -8.71 -12.08 13.79
C SER A 92 -7.23 -12.50 13.87
N ILE A 93 -6.93 -13.80 13.79
CA ILE A 93 -5.56 -14.31 13.90
C ILE A 93 -4.80 -14.03 12.61
N LYS A 94 -5.38 -14.40 11.46
CA LYS A 94 -4.77 -14.16 10.14
C LYS A 94 -4.62 -12.66 9.84
N LYS A 95 -5.61 -11.85 10.22
CA LYS A 95 -5.55 -10.39 10.09
C LYS A 95 -4.39 -9.82 10.88
N ARG A 96 -4.21 -10.25 12.13
CA ARG A 96 -3.11 -9.78 12.97
C ARG A 96 -1.74 -10.14 12.38
N ASP A 97 -1.59 -11.38 11.91
CA ASP A 97 -0.35 -11.84 11.28
C ASP A 97 -0.03 -11.03 10.00
N TYR A 98 -1.05 -10.79 9.17
CA TYR A 98 -0.95 -9.94 8.00
C TYR A 98 -0.53 -8.50 8.36
N ASP A 99 -1.18 -7.89 9.35
CA ASP A 99 -0.87 -6.53 9.80
C ASP A 99 0.57 -6.42 10.37
N ASP A 100 1.04 -7.44 11.08
CA ASP A 100 2.42 -7.51 11.60
C ASP A 100 3.44 -7.67 10.47
N HIS A 101 3.16 -8.53 9.50
CA HIS A 101 3.99 -8.70 8.31
C HIS A 101 4.09 -7.40 7.50
N LEU A 102 2.99 -6.65 7.34
CA LEU A 102 3.01 -5.33 6.71
C LEU A 102 3.90 -4.34 7.48
N ARG A 103 3.77 -4.26 8.80
CA ARG A 103 4.61 -3.36 9.63
C ARG A 103 6.10 -3.70 9.52
N ASN A 104 6.43 -4.99 9.50
CA ASN A 104 7.82 -5.43 9.35
C ASN A 104 8.37 -5.12 7.96
N GLN A 105 7.56 -5.29 6.91
CA GLN A 105 7.94 -4.90 5.54
C GLN A 105 8.17 -3.38 5.45
N ASP A 106 7.25 -2.57 5.98
CA ASP A 106 7.39 -1.11 6.05
C ASP A 106 8.73 -0.74 6.70
N SER A 107 9.06 -1.40 7.82
CA SER A 107 10.33 -1.19 8.53
C SER A 107 11.55 -1.56 7.68
N LYS A 108 11.56 -2.74 7.04
CA LYS A 108 12.67 -3.18 6.17
C LYS A 108 12.92 -2.23 5.00
N THR A 109 11.85 -1.74 4.36
CA THR A 109 12.00 -0.79 3.25
C THR A 109 12.66 0.52 3.68
N LEU A 110 12.38 1.01 4.90
CA LEU A 110 13.03 2.19 5.45
C LEU A 110 14.54 1.95 5.65
N PHE A 111 14.94 0.83 6.25
CA PHE A 111 16.36 0.50 6.44
C PHE A 111 17.12 0.33 5.12
N HIS A 112 16.51 -0.27 4.09
CA HIS A 112 17.12 -0.37 2.76
C HIS A 112 17.20 0.97 2.03
N LYS A 113 16.25 1.89 2.26
CA LYS A 113 16.33 3.26 1.74
C LYS A 113 17.44 4.06 2.41
N SER A 114 17.66 3.88 3.71
CA SER A 114 18.80 4.46 4.43
C SER A 114 20.15 3.93 3.91
N ALA A 115 20.22 2.65 3.54
CA ALA A 115 21.43 2.04 2.98
C ALA A 115 21.68 2.44 1.50
N SER A 116 20.64 2.74 0.73
CA SER A 116 20.76 3.25 -0.65
C SER A 116 20.97 4.77 -0.73
N SER A 117 20.42 5.56 0.21
CA SER A 117 20.81 6.96 0.41
C SER A 117 22.24 7.10 0.93
N SER A 118 22.82 6.04 1.51
CA SER A 118 24.26 5.98 1.85
C SER A 118 25.16 5.71 0.63
N ARG A 119 24.59 5.41 -0.56
CA ARG A 119 25.35 5.26 -1.82
C ARG A 119 25.21 6.41 -2.80
N GLN A 120 24.45 7.46 -2.48
CA GLN A 120 24.93 8.80 -2.79
C GLN A 120 25.88 9.21 -1.67
N ALA A 121 27.06 8.57 -1.71
CA ALA A 121 28.26 9.20 -1.24
C ALA A 121 28.42 10.47 -2.09
N THR A 122 27.81 11.58 -1.66
CA THR A 122 28.43 12.86 -1.97
C THR A 122 29.81 12.76 -1.36
N SER A 123 30.79 12.75 -2.23
CA SER A 123 32.22 12.77 -1.95
C SER A 123 32.67 13.99 -1.10
N ASP A 124 31.73 14.68 -0.44
CA ASP A 124 31.91 16.00 0.16
C ASP A 124 31.74 16.02 1.68
N TYR A 125 31.36 14.92 2.35
CA TYR A 125 31.31 14.88 3.82
C TYR A 125 32.65 14.52 4.49
N PHE A 126 33.69 14.27 3.70
CA PHE A 126 35.05 13.99 4.18
C PHE A 126 36.13 14.80 3.44
N SER A 127 35.75 15.90 2.78
CA SER A 127 36.76 16.84 2.29
C SER A 127 37.27 17.71 3.45
N ASP A 128 38.58 17.97 3.44
CA ASP A 128 39.33 18.75 4.43
C ASP A 128 38.70 20.14 4.73
N GLU A 129 37.85 20.60 3.81
CA GLU A 129 37.04 21.82 3.90
C GLU A 129 36.02 21.82 5.04
N SER A 130 35.37 20.69 5.36
CA SER A 130 34.30 20.64 6.38
C SER A 130 34.81 20.71 7.82
N ARG A 131 36.12 20.59 8.03
CA ARG A 131 36.77 20.68 9.35
C ARG A 131 37.37 22.06 9.62
N ARG A 132 37.17 23.02 8.70
CA ARG A 132 37.73 24.37 8.83
C ARG A 132 36.83 25.24 9.71
N ILE A 133 37.37 25.68 10.84
CA ILE A 133 36.73 26.60 11.78
C ILE A 133 37.48 27.93 11.74
N HIS A 134 36.74 29.03 11.69
CA HIS A 134 37.31 30.37 11.76
C HIS A 134 37.74 30.69 13.20
N CYS A 135 39.02 30.94 13.40
CA CYS A 135 39.55 31.25 14.72
C CYS A 135 39.47 32.76 14.99
N THR A 136 38.58 33.16 15.88
CA THR A 136 38.40 34.57 16.30
C THR A 136 39.60 35.18 17.05
N LYS A 137 40.64 34.39 17.32
CA LYS A 137 41.87 34.84 17.98
C LYS A 137 42.96 35.25 17.00
N CYS A 138 42.92 34.74 15.77
CA CYS A 138 43.91 35.05 14.74
C CYS A 138 43.29 35.35 13.36
N ASP A 139 41.95 35.38 13.25
CA ASP A 139 41.15 35.63 12.05
C ASP A 139 41.52 34.78 10.82
N LEU A 140 42.00 33.56 11.06
CA LEU A 140 42.33 32.58 10.04
C LEU A 140 41.51 31.30 10.18
N MET A 141 41.42 30.54 9.10
CA MET A 141 40.71 29.25 9.05
C MET A 141 41.64 28.12 9.48
N HIS A 142 41.26 27.35 10.51
CA HIS A 142 42.02 26.20 11.03
C HIS A 142 41.26 24.89 10.85
N ILE A 143 41.97 23.80 10.57
CA ILE A 143 41.39 22.46 10.52
C ILE A 143 41.37 21.89 11.95
N TRP A 144 40.20 21.50 12.45
CA TRP A 144 40.07 20.86 13.76
C TRP A 144 40.38 19.36 13.64
N ASP A 145 41.52 18.91 14.18
CA ASP A 145 41.84 17.50 14.35
C ASP A 145 41.45 17.03 15.76
N CYS A 146 40.38 16.26 15.87
CA CYS A 146 39.97 15.66 17.14
C CYS A 146 40.85 14.42 17.44
N SER A 147 42.15 14.63 17.63
CA SER A 147 43.12 13.56 17.95
C SER A 147 43.59 13.59 19.41
N GLN A 148 43.27 14.65 20.18
CA GLN A 148 43.60 14.76 21.60
C GLN A 148 42.36 14.92 22.47
N TYR A 149 41.78 13.79 22.85
CA TYR A 149 40.71 13.68 23.81
C TYR A 149 41.25 14.01 25.22
N HIS A 150 40.91 15.18 25.76
CA HIS A 150 41.09 15.45 27.19
C HIS A 150 39.78 15.12 27.91
N GLN A 151 39.83 14.23 28.91
CA GLN A 151 38.70 13.96 29.80
C GLN A 151 38.21 15.27 30.42
N ALA A 152 36.91 15.54 30.32
CA ALA A 152 36.28 16.56 31.15
C ALA A 152 36.55 16.19 32.61
N LYS A 153 37.15 17.12 33.38
CA LYS A 153 37.25 16.95 34.83
C LYS A 153 35.84 17.12 35.38
N ASP A 154 35.27 16.03 35.89
CA ASP A 154 33.95 15.98 36.50
C ASP A 154 33.81 17.11 37.55
N GLY A 155 32.80 17.95 37.38
CA GLY A 155 32.67 19.13 38.22
C GLY A 155 31.35 19.88 38.08
N ASP A 156 30.22 19.20 37.88
CA ASP A 156 28.89 19.82 38.03
C ASP A 156 28.01 18.94 38.91
N GLY A 157 28.18 19.13 40.23
CA GLY A 157 27.20 18.72 41.22
C GLY A 157 25.96 19.59 41.06
N TRP A 158 24.82 18.97 40.78
CA TRP A 158 23.52 19.62 40.81
C TRP A 158 23.18 19.94 42.28
N VAL A 159 23.00 21.23 42.58
CA VAL A 159 22.35 21.71 43.81
C VAL A 159 20.85 21.84 43.55
#